data_AF-A0A250JJ89-F1
#
_entry.id   AF-A0A250JJ89-F1
#
_cell.length_a   1.000
_cell.length_b   1.000
_cell.length_c   1.000
_cell.angle_alpha   90.00
_cell.angle_beta   90.00
_cell.angle_gamma   90.00
#
_symmetry.space_group_name_H-M   'P 1'
#
loop_
_entity.id
_entity.type
_entity.pdbx_description
1 polymer ?
#
loop_
_entity_poly.entity_id
_entity_poly.type
_entity_poly.pdbx_seq_one_letter_code
_entity_poly.pdbx_strand_id
1 'polypeptide(L)'
;MNMQMATLMVLASTVGGLSGCAVQQPSPGCQIQDGLWQVAYIPKNPEDVSRSCETLTADQFGVYKYMVPVSEQPQAPASVALRPLAAVALATYVDTSGTRRPRVTLSPPVDPSSPTDPTGSLRASALATALSAFSQEPDERDVCLAPSFSRITIEARAVEDASGGPLPARTVDYQFSNVSVYSSPSAPGTTFEGSLVFGDGACTAEYRVLGLSPAVPCGTTDDCRNPALGINPELDVVCLNGGCSPNPARAFPFLK
;
A
#
# COMPACT_ATOMS: atom_id res chain seq x y z
N MET A 1 22.88 75.64 16.07
CA MET A 1 21.87 76.42 15.34
C MET A 1 21.40 75.57 14.17
N ASN A 2 20.08 75.36 14.13
CA ASN A 2 19.24 74.57 13.21
C ASN A 2 19.73 74.42 11.76
N MET A 3 19.45 73.25 11.17
CA MET A 3 18.45 73.17 10.09
C MET A 3 18.01 71.71 9.88
N GLN A 4 16.77 71.39 10.25
CA GLN A 4 16.07 70.18 9.80
C GLN A 4 15.63 70.42 8.35
N MET A 5 16.12 69.59 7.43
CA MET A 5 15.62 69.55 6.04
C MET A 5 14.56 68.46 5.95
N ALA A 6 13.30 68.89 5.79
CA ALA A 6 12.18 68.03 5.47
C ALA A 6 12.35 67.49 4.03
N THR A 7 12.42 66.16 3.88
CA THR A 7 12.39 65.52 2.55
C THR A 7 11.01 64.92 2.33
N LEU A 8 10.33 65.46 1.32
CA LEU A 8 9.07 64.98 0.74
C LEU A 8 9.17 63.48 0.40
N MET A 9 8.28 62.65 0.96
CA MET A 9 7.98 61.33 0.39
C MET A 9 6.97 61.50 -0.76
N VAL A 10 7.45 61.33 -1.99
CA VAL A 10 6.58 61.16 -3.16
C VAL A 10 6.11 59.71 -3.16
N LEU A 11 4.82 59.49 -2.88
CA LEU A 11 4.12 58.23 -3.13
C LEU A 11 3.98 58.06 -4.65
N ALA A 12 4.98 57.44 -5.26
CA ALA A 12 4.83 56.86 -6.60
C ALA A 12 4.04 55.56 -6.44
N SER A 13 2.73 55.63 -6.67
CA SER A 13 1.86 54.47 -6.87
C SER A 13 2.25 53.76 -8.16
N THR A 14 3.25 52.89 -8.07
CA THR A 14 3.44 51.86 -9.08
C THR A 14 2.26 50.90 -8.99
N VAL A 15 1.44 50.88 -10.04
CA VAL A 15 0.50 49.78 -10.29
C VAL A 15 1.37 48.55 -10.58
N GLY A 16 1.81 47.89 -9.51
CA GLY A 16 2.44 46.58 -9.59
C GLY A 16 1.35 45.59 -9.99
N GLY A 17 1.31 45.23 -11.26
CA GLY A 17 0.64 44.02 -11.69
C GLY A 17 1.34 42.85 -11.01
N LEU A 18 0.87 42.46 -9.84
CA LEU A 18 1.26 41.22 -9.19
C LEU A 18 0.69 40.09 -10.05
N SER A 19 1.49 39.59 -10.99
CA SER A 19 1.31 38.24 -11.54
C SER A 19 1.62 37.23 -10.42
N GLY A 20 0.73 37.17 -9.42
CA GLY A 20 0.88 36.38 -8.20
C GLY A 20 0.26 34.98 -8.29
N CYS A 21 0.02 34.44 -9.49
CA CYS A 21 -0.62 33.14 -9.66
C CYS A 21 0.10 32.28 -10.71
N ALA A 22 1.40 32.07 -10.52
CA ALA A 22 2.12 30.92 -11.07
C ALA A 22 3.14 30.43 -10.04
N VAL A 23 2.79 30.49 -8.76
CA VAL A 23 3.58 29.80 -7.73
C VAL A 23 3.27 28.32 -7.93
N GLN A 24 4.16 27.63 -8.65
CA GLN A 24 4.15 26.18 -8.76
C GLN A 24 4.04 25.65 -7.32
N GLN A 25 2.93 25.01 -6.98
CA GLN A 25 2.79 24.42 -5.65
C GLN A 25 3.98 23.46 -5.47
N PRO A 26 4.67 23.50 -4.32
CA PRO A 26 5.77 22.59 -4.07
C PRO A 26 5.27 21.16 -4.23
N SER A 27 6.09 20.31 -4.84
CA SER A 27 5.81 18.88 -4.95
C SER A 27 5.38 18.36 -3.56
N PRO A 28 4.29 17.60 -3.46
CA PRO A 28 3.94 16.94 -2.20
C PRO A 28 5.01 15.90 -1.80
N GLY A 29 5.99 15.62 -2.66
CA GLY A 29 6.88 14.47 -2.56
C GLY A 29 6.11 13.18 -2.82
N CYS A 30 6.80 12.06 -2.67
CA CYS A 30 6.17 10.74 -2.75
C CYS A 30 5.48 10.38 -1.45
N GLN A 31 4.20 10.71 -1.33
CA GLN A 31 3.39 10.38 -0.16
C GLN A 31 2.71 9.02 -0.35
N ILE A 32 2.47 8.35 0.77
CA ILE A 32 1.62 7.17 0.85
C ILE A 32 0.70 7.39 2.04
N GLN A 33 -0.60 7.18 1.83
CA GLN A 33 -1.53 7.10 2.94
C GLN A 33 -1.27 5.80 3.72
N ASP A 34 -0.57 5.89 4.84
CA ASP A 34 -0.29 4.72 5.67
C ASP A 34 -1.58 4.08 6.20
N GLY A 35 -1.63 2.74 6.18
CA GLY A 35 -2.73 1.99 6.77
C GLY A 35 -3.21 0.82 5.93
N LEU A 36 -4.50 0.49 6.07
CA LEU A 36 -5.13 -0.56 5.29
C LEU A 36 -5.69 -0.01 3.98
N TRP A 37 -5.45 -0.74 2.91
CA TRP A 37 -5.87 -0.44 1.54
C TRP A 37 -6.71 -1.60 1.01
N GLN A 38 -7.71 -1.30 0.18
CA GLN A 38 -8.39 -2.32 -0.63
C GLN A 38 -7.60 -2.57 -1.91
N VAL A 39 -7.48 -3.84 -2.27
CA VAL A 39 -6.72 -4.28 -3.45
C VAL A 39 -7.61 -5.10 -4.36
N ALA A 40 -7.51 -4.85 -5.66
CA ALA A 40 -8.07 -5.68 -6.71
C ALA A 40 -6.94 -6.34 -7.51
N TYR A 41 -7.14 -7.61 -7.85
CA TYR A 41 -6.25 -8.37 -8.73
C TYR A 41 -6.90 -8.56 -10.09
N ILE A 42 -6.15 -8.22 -11.15
CA ILE A 42 -6.59 -8.38 -12.54
C ILE A 42 -5.61 -9.36 -13.20
N PRO A 43 -6.05 -10.57 -13.57
CA PRO A 43 -5.19 -11.50 -14.28
C PRO A 43 -4.67 -10.88 -15.59
N LYS A 44 -3.37 -10.99 -15.84
CA LYS A 44 -2.79 -10.50 -17.11
C LYS A 44 -3.23 -11.32 -18.31
N ASN A 45 -3.38 -12.64 -18.12
CA ASN A 45 -3.82 -13.58 -19.16
C ASN A 45 -5.14 -14.24 -18.70
N PRO A 46 -6.30 -13.61 -18.94
CA PRO A 46 -7.59 -14.10 -18.43
C PRO A 46 -7.98 -15.48 -18.97
N GLU A 47 -7.55 -15.82 -20.18
CA GLU A 47 -7.80 -17.13 -20.81
C GLU A 47 -7.08 -18.28 -20.07
N ASP A 48 -5.94 -17.96 -19.46
CA ASP A 48 -5.14 -18.93 -18.71
C ASP A 48 -5.56 -19.05 -17.25
N VAL A 49 -6.43 -18.16 -16.73
CA VAL A 49 -6.82 -18.14 -15.32
C VAL A 49 -7.41 -19.47 -14.86
N SER A 50 -8.26 -20.07 -15.70
CA SER A 50 -8.88 -21.38 -15.44
C SER A 50 -7.87 -22.54 -15.36
N ARG A 51 -6.65 -22.33 -15.87
CA ARG A 51 -5.52 -23.27 -15.83
C ARG A 51 -4.42 -22.81 -14.88
N SER A 52 -4.54 -21.59 -14.37
CA SER A 52 -3.63 -20.96 -13.43
C SER A 52 -4.05 -21.28 -12.01
N CYS A 53 -3.30 -20.77 -11.05
CA CYS A 53 -3.52 -20.97 -9.62
C CYS A 53 -4.86 -20.48 -9.10
N GLU A 54 -5.03 -20.63 -7.80
CA GLU A 54 -6.06 -19.90 -7.04
C GLU A 54 -6.26 -18.49 -7.62
N THR A 55 -7.47 -18.23 -8.11
CA THR A 55 -7.80 -16.99 -8.79
C THR A 55 -7.98 -15.91 -7.75
N LEU A 56 -6.98 -15.05 -7.62
CA LEU A 56 -7.04 -13.88 -6.75
C LEU A 56 -8.01 -12.86 -7.34
N THR A 57 -8.85 -12.27 -6.49
CA THR A 57 -9.88 -11.29 -6.90
C THR A 57 -9.71 -9.97 -6.17
N ALA A 58 -9.69 -10.02 -4.84
CA ALA A 58 -9.43 -8.87 -3.98
C ALA A 58 -8.78 -9.30 -2.65
N ASP A 59 -8.07 -8.37 -2.02
CA ASP A 59 -7.46 -8.52 -0.68
C ASP A 59 -7.38 -7.13 -0.01
N GLN A 60 -6.97 -7.11 1.25
CA GLN A 60 -6.57 -5.90 1.94
C GLN A 60 -5.07 -5.90 2.15
N PHE A 61 -4.42 -4.77 1.91
CA PHE A 61 -2.98 -4.62 2.16
C PHE A 61 -2.76 -3.66 3.31
N GLY A 62 -1.84 -4.00 4.21
CA GLY A 62 -1.11 -2.97 4.96
C GLY A 62 -0.10 -2.32 4.02
N VAL A 63 -0.23 -1.02 3.80
CA VAL A 63 0.70 -0.23 2.98
C VAL A 63 1.30 0.84 3.87
N TYR A 64 2.62 0.90 3.91
CA TYR A 64 3.35 1.81 4.80
C TYR A 64 4.59 2.37 4.11
N LYS A 65 4.83 3.67 4.27
CA LYS A 65 6.11 4.29 3.89
C LYS A 65 6.99 4.42 5.13
N TYR A 66 8.25 3.99 5.02
CA TYR A 66 9.27 4.22 6.03
C TYR A 66 10.31 5.20 5.50
N MET A 67 10.61 6.21 6.30
CA MET A 67 11.63 7.21 6.01
C MET A 67 12.75 7.08 7.02
N VAL A 68 13.99 7.15 6.54
CA VAL A 68 15.15 7.31 7.42
C VAL A 68 15.30 8.80 7.74
N PRO A 69 15.44 9.19 9.02
CA PRO A 69 15.60 10.60 9.39
C PRO A 69 16.77 11.23 8.65
N VAL A 70 16.60 12.48 8.19
CA VAL A 70 17.65 13.26 7.50
C VAL A 70 18.92 13.48 8.34
N SER A 71 18.85 13.25 9.66
CA SER A 71 19.99 13.31 10.57
C SER A 71 20.91 12.09 10.50
N GLU A 72 20.49 10.98 9.89
CA GLU A 72 21.29 9.77 9.76
C GLU A 72 22.09 9.78 8.44
N GLN A 73 23.42 9.59 8.55
CA GLN A 73 24.34 9.56 7.41
C GLN A 73 24.99 8.18 7.24
N PRO A 74 25.04 7.61 6.02
CA PRO A 74 24.45 8.14 4.79
C PRO A 74 22.91 8.04 4.82
N GLN A 75 22.24 9.01 4.20
CA GLN A 75 20.78 9.00 4.11
C GLN A 75 20.34 7.80 3.28
N ALA A 76 19.73 6.81 3.93
CA ALA A 76 19.14 5.68 3.23
C ALA A 76 17.87 6.11 2.49
N PRO A 77 17.56 5.49 1.34
CA PRO A 77 16.33 5.79 0.60
C PRO A 77 15.10 5.46 1.45
N ALA A 78 13.98 6.12 1.19
CA ALA A 78 12.71 5.70 1.74
C ALA A 78 12.41 4.29 1.24
N SER A 79 11.64 3.56 2.03
CA SER A 79 11.12 2.26 1.64
C SER A 79 9.61 2.24 1.76
N VAL A 80 8.99 1.36 0.98
CA VAL A 80 7.57 1.07 1.07
C VAL A 80 7.38 -0.41 1.40
N ALA A 81 6.44 -0.69 2.28
CA ALA A 81 5.98 -2.02 2.60
C ALA A 81 4.62 -2.30 1.97
N LEU A 82 4.48 -3.48 1.38
CA LEU A 82 3.20 -4.09 1.05
C LEU A 82 3.03 -5.34 1.89
N ARG A 83 1.92 -5.43 2.63
CA ARG A 83 1.61 -6.56 3.51
C ARG A 83 0.20 -7.10 3.20
N PRO A 84 0.08 -8.09 2.30
CA PRO A 84 -1.19 -8.75 2.01
C PRO A 84 -1.79 -9.39 3.27
N LEU A 85 -3.04 -9.09 3.61
CA LEU A 85 -3.70 -9.64 4.79
C LEU A 85 -3.95 -11.14 4.62
N ALA A 86 -4.23 -11.61 3.39
CA ALA A 86 -4.31 -13.04 3.09
C ALA A 86 -3.00 -13.79 3.45
N ALA A 87 -1.84 -13.20 3.16
CA ALA A 87 -0.54 -13.79 3.53
C ALA A 87 -0.31 -13.78 5.05
N VAL A 88 -0.71 -12.71 5.76
CA VAL A 88 -0.66 -12.65 7.23
C VAL A 88 -1.56 -13.71 7.87
N ALA A 89 -2.76 -13.92 7.32
CA ALA A 89 -3.71 -14.93 7.76
C ALA A 89 -3.21 -16.36 7.53
N LEU A 90 -2.33 -16.58 6.55
CA LEU A 90 -1.63 -17.86 6.37
C LEU A 90 -0.44 -18.03 7.31
N ALA A 91 0.26 -16.95 7.64
CA ALA A 91 1.46 -17.00 8.48
C ALA A 91 1.17 -17.24 9.96
N THR A 92 -0.05 -16.96 10.42
CA THR A 92 -0.47 -17.11 11.81
C THR A 92 -1.82 -17.83 11.93
N TYR A 93 -2.12 -18.34 13.11
CA TYR A 93 -3.45 -18.87 13.45
C TYR A 93 -3.75 -18.59 14.92
N VAL A 94 -5.01 -18.67 15.32
CA VAL A 94 -5.42 -18.65 16.73
C VAL A 94 -5.64 -20.09 17.15
N ASP A 95 -4.94 -20.55 18.18
CA ASP A 95 -5.08 -21.91 18.70
C ASP A 95 -6.34 -22.07 19.58
N THR A 96 -6.58 -23.29 20.05
CA THR A 96 -7.71 -23.63 20.94
C THR A 96 -7.69 -22.92 22.30
N SER A 97 -6.56 -22.31 22.69
CA SER A 97 -6.46 -21.46 23.89
C SER A 97 -6.78 -19.98 23.62
N GLY A 98 -7.12 -19.63 22.39
CA GLY A 98 -7.31 -18.24 21.97
C GLY A 98 -6.01 -17.48 21.73
N THR A 99 -4.86 -18.17 21.68
CA THR A 99 -3.55 -17.56 21.51
C THR A 99 -3.17 -17.52 20.04
N ARG A 100 -2.78 -16.33 19.54
CA ARG A 100 -2.21 -16.23 18.18
C ARG A 100 -0.80 -16.80 18.14
N ARG A 101 -0.57 -17.78 17.26
CA ARG A 101 0.70 -18.47 17.07
C ARG A 101 1.17 -18.46 15.62
N PRO A 102 2.49 -18.58 15.37
CA PRO A 102 3.04 -18.82 14.06
C PRO A 102 2.46 -20.10 13.47
N ARG A 103 2.04 -20.04 12.21
CA ARG A 103 1.74 -21.21 11.39
C ARG A 103 2.92 -21.61 10.48
N VAL A 104 3.92 -20.75 10.41
CA VAL A 104 5.22 -20.97 9.76
C VAL A 104 6.30 -21.38 10.77
N THR A 105 7.37 -21.99 10.29
CA THR A 105 8.57 -22.27 11.09
C THR A 105 9.40 -20.99 11.20
N LEU A 106 9.76 -20.59 12.42
CA LEU A 106 10.59 -19.41 12.67
C LEU A 106 12.04 -19.78 12.92
N SER A 107 12.95 -18.97 12.36
CA SER A 107 14.38 -19.00 12.67
C SER A 107 14.83 -17.61 13.12
N PRO A 108 15.38 -17.45 14.34
CA PRO A 108 15.41 -18.44 15.43
C PRO A 108 13.99 -18.87 15.89
N PRO A 109 13.85 -19.98 16.63
CA PRO A 109 12.56 -20.41 17.19
C PRO A 109 11.89 -19.34 18.07
N VAL A 110 10.64 -19.61 18.46
CA VAL A 110 9.90 -18.73 19.38
C VAL A 110 10.63 -18.63 20.72
N ASP A 111 10.79 -17.40 21.20
CA ASP A 111 11.31 -17.10 22.53
C ASP A 111 10.17 -16.63 23.44
N PRO A 112 9.67 -17.47 24.36
CA PRO A 112 8.57 -17.12 25.25
C PRO A 112 8.95 -16.04 26.27
N SER A 113 10.24 -15.74 26.44
CA SER A 113 10.72 -14.65 27.29
C SER A 113 10.78 -13.29 26.57
N SER A 114 10.54 -13.27 25.25
CA SER A 114 10.51 -12.03 24.49
C SER A 114 9.44 -11.07 25.04
N PRO A 115 9.81 -9.84 25.43
CA PRO A 115 8.85 -8.89 25.98
C PRO A 115 7.89 -8.35 24.93
N THR A 116 8.25 -8.44 23.64
CA THR A 116 7.46 -7.87 22.53
C THR A 116 6.75 -8.92 21.68
N ASP A 117 7.26 -10.15 21.64
CA ASP A 117 6.67 -11.23 20.82
C ASP A 117 6.83 -12.62 21.49
N PRO A 118 6.25 -12.84 22.67
CA PRO A 118 6.40 -14.09 23.41
C PRO A 118 5.76 -15.30 22.69
N THR A 119 4.87 -15.06 21.72
CA THR A 119 4.26 -16.13 20.92
C THR A 119 4.93 -16.34 19.56
N GLY A 120 5.79 -15.42 19.13
CA GLY A 120 6.37 -15.40 17.78
C GLY A 120 5.43 -14.90 16.68
N SER A 121 4.19 -14.52 17.03
CA SER A 121 3.16 -14.15 16.05
C SER A 121 3.48 -12.87 15.28
N LEU A 122 4.20 -11.91 15.89
CA LEU A 122 4.62 -10.69 15.19
C LEU A 122 5.69 -11.02 14.16
N ARG A 123 6.69 -11.83 14.53
CA ARG A 123 7.74 -12.31 13.62
C ARG A 123 7.16 -13.12 12.46
N ALA A 124 6.19 -13.99 12.73
CA ALA A 124 5.49 -14.73 11.69
C ALA A 124 4.73 -13.79 10.73
N SER A 125 4.02 -12.80 11.27
CA SER A 125 3.28 -11.81 10.45
C SER A 125 4.22 -10.92 9.62
N ALA A 126 5.43 -10.63 10.14
CA ALA A 126 6.43 -9.85 9.42
C ALA A 126 6.96 -10.56 8.15
N LEU A 127 6.97 -11.90 8.12
CA LEU A 127 7.34 -12.66 6.92
C LEU A 127 6.37 -12.44 5.74
N ALA A 128 5.15 -11.98 6.02
CA ALA A 128 4.16 -11.61 5.01
C ALA A 128 4.30 -10.16 4.52
N THR A 129 5.45 -9.52 4.75
CA THR A 129 5.71 -8.13 4.34
C THR A 129 6.76 -8.09 3.23
N ALA A 130 6.41 -7.48 2.11
CA ALA A 130 7.31 -7.21 1.00
C ALA A 130 7.84 -5.77 1.14
N LEU A 131 9.14 -5.58 0.98
CA LEU A 131 9.79 -4.26 1.06
C LEU A 131 10.42 -3.87 -0.27
N SER A 132 10.32 -2.60 -0.63
CA SER A 132 11.02 -2.01 -1.78
C SER A 132 11.61 -0.66 -1.41
N ALA A 133 12.67 -0.27 -2.13
CA ALA A 133 13.08 1.13 -2.15
C ALA A 133 11.99 1.97 -2.84
N PHE A 134 11.80 3.20 -2.39
CA PHE A 134 10.76 4.08 -2.90
C PHE A 134 11.33 5.46 -3.25
N SER A 135 10.85 6.02 -4.36
CA SER A 135 11.18 7.37 -4.78
C SER A 135 10.86 8.39 -3.68
N GLN A 136 11.64 9.46 -3.59
CA GLN A 136 11.34 10.60 -2.71
C GLN A 136 10.46 11.64 -3.41
N GLU A 137 10.64 11.79 -4.72
CA GLU A 137 9.90 12.73 -5.56
C GLU A 137 9.17 12.01 -6.69
N PRO A 138 7.97 12.48 -7.07
CA PRO A 138 7.26 11.97 -8.23
C PRO A 138 8.04 12.23 -9.54
N ASP A 139 7.82 11.39 -10.54
CA ASP A 139 8.30 11.62 -11.91
C ASP A 139 7.46 12.69 -12.65
N GLU A 140 7.76 12.92 -13.93
CA GLU A 140 7.03 13.89 -14.77
C GLU A 140 5.53 13.55 -14.97
N ARG A 141 5.08 12.37 -14.55
CA ARG A 141 3.69 11.90 -14.60
C ARG A 141 3.04 11.87 -13.21
N ASP A 142 3.65 12.54 -12.23
CA ASP A 142 3.23 12.53 -10.83
C ASP A 142 3.22 11.11 -10.21
N VAL A 143 4.13 10.23 -10.65
CA VAL A 143 4.23 8.84 -10.17
C VAL A 143 5.47 8.61 -9.32
N CYS A 144 5.27 7.93 -8.21
CA CYS A 144 6.33 7.43 -7.33
C CYS A 144 6.51 5.93 -7.52
N LEU A 145 7.72 5.51 -7.86
CA LEU A 145 8.01 4.13 -8.24
C LEU A 145 8.66 3.34 -7.09
N ALA A 146 8.16 2.13 -6.87
CA ALA A 146 8.83 1.04 -6.16
C ALA A 146 9.11 -0.11 -7.15
N PRO A 147 10.35 -0.25 -7.65
CA PRO A 147 10.63 -1.06 -8.83
C PRO A 147 10.56 -2.57 -8.54
N SER A 148 11.05 -3.01 -7.39
CA SER A 148 11.13 -4.42 -7.04
C SER A 148 10.99 -4.62 -5.54
N PHE A 149 10.17 -5.59 -5.15
CA PHE A 149 9.95 -5.94 -3.75
C PHE A 149 10.70 -7.21 -3.37
N SER A 150 11.05 -7.34 -2.09
CA SER A 150 11.43 -8.62 -1.51
C SER A 150 10.29 -9.63 -1.69
N ARG A 151 10.64 -10.89 -2.00
CA ARG A 151 9.67 -11.96 -2.12
C ARG A 151 9.05 -12.27 -0.75
N ILE A 152 7.74 -12.51 -0.73
CA ILE A 152 7.06 -13.16 0.39
C ILE A 152 6.92 -14.64 0.03
N THR A 153 7.38 -15.52 0.91
CA THR A 153 7.15 -16.97 0.81
C THR A 153 6.61 -17.44 2.15
N ILE A 154 5.39 -17.98 2.15
CA ILE A 154 4.72 -18.51 3.35
C ILE A 154 4.52 -20.00 3.17
N GLU A 155 5.26 -20.78 3.96
CA GLU A 155 5.08 -22.23 4.09
C GLU A 155 4.28 -22.53 5.36
N ALA A 156 2.96 -22.39 5.27
CA ALA A 156 2.06 -22.61 6.38
C ALA A 156 1.89 -24.12 6.64
N ARG A 157 2.16 -24.55 7.87
CA ARG A 157 1.97 -25.95 8.29
C ARG A 157 0.50 -26.26 8.61
N ALA A 158 0.18 -27.54 8.59
CA ALA A 158 -1.13 -28.01 9.07
C ALA A 158 -1.25 -27.80 10.60
N VAL A 159 -2.36 -27.22 11.04
CA VAL A 159 -2.67 -26.94 12.46
C VAL A 159 -4.18 -27.02 12.69
N GLU A 160 -4.61 -27.00 13.95
CA GLU A 160 -6.02 -26.81 14.33
C GLU A 160 -6.24 -25.37 14.79
N ASP A 161 -7.35 -24.76 14.37
CA ASP A 161 -7.72 -23.42 14.80
C ASP A 161 -8.47 -23.41 16.14
N ALA A 162 -8.90 -22.22 16.57
CA ALA A 162 -9.64 -22.02 17.81
C ALA A 162 -10.97 -22.78 17.89
N SER A 163 -11.56 -23.16 16.75
CA SER A 163 -12.77 -23.98 16.68
C SER A 163 -12.50 -25.49 16.71
N GLY A 164 -11.23 -25.89 16.71
CA GLY A 164 -10.81 -27.28 16.49
C GLY A 164 -10.88 -27.70 15.01
N GLY A 165 -11.10 -26.75 14.11
CA GLY A 165 -11.14 -27.00 12.67
C GLY A 165 -9.74 -27.16 12.09
N PRO A 166 -9.52 -28.09 11.14
CA PRO A 166 -8.21 -28.27 10.53
C PRO A 166 -7.91 -27.14 9.54
N LEU A 167 -6.76 -26.49 9.71
CA LEU A 167 -6.16 -25.59 8.74
C LEU A 167 -5.08 -26.36 7.96
N PRO A 168 -5.31 -26.75 6.68
CA PRO A 168 -4.41 -27.62 5.92
C PRO A 168 -3.12 -26.92 5.49
N ALA A 169 -2.00 -27.63 5.42
CA ALA A 169 -0.74 -27.04 4.97
C ALA A 169 -0.89 -26.36 3.59
N ARG A 170 -0.29 -25.17 3.44
CA ARG A 170 -0.33 -24.38 2.21
C ARG A 170 0.99 -23.65 2.00
N THR A 171 1.43 -23.56 0.76
CA THR A 171 2.54 -22.70 0.37
C THR A 171 2.01 -21.60 -0.52
N VAL A 172 2.45 -20.36 -0.29
CA VAL A 172 2.16 -19.24 -1.21
C VAL A 172 3.39 -18.36 -1.40
N ASP A 173 3.51 -17.81 -2.60
CA ASP A 173 4.57 -16.91 -2.99
C ASP A 173 3.98 -15.62 -3.59
N TYR A 174 4.48 -14.47 -3.14
CA TYR A 174 4.17 -13.17 -3.73
C TYR A 174 5.46 -12.48 -4.17
N GLN A 175 5.49 -12.08 -5.44
CA GLN A 175 6.56 -11.27 -6.00
C GLN A 175 5.96 -10.02 -6.66
N PHE A 176 5.92 -8.94 -5.89
CA PHE A 176 5.50 -7.63 -6.41
C PHE A 176 6.62 -6.94 -7.19
N SER A 177 6.24 -6.17 -8.20
CA SER A 177 7.17 -5.32 -8.97
C SER A 177 6.45 -4.14 -9.61
N ASN A 178 7.23 -3.12 -9.97
CA ASN A 178 6.76 -1.93 -10.69
C ASN A 178 5.52 -1.28 -10.04
N VAL A 179 5.54 -1.12 -8.73
CA VAL A 179 4.43 -0.47 -8.01
C VAL A 179 4.58 1.03 -8.18
N SER A 180 3.62 1.62 -8.90
CA SER A 180 3.49 3.03 -9.19
C SER A 180 2.40 3.62 -8.31
N VAL A 181 2.79 4.45 -7.35
CA VAL A 181 1.86 5.21 -6.51
C VAL A 181 1.63 6.56 -7.16
N TYR A 182 0.37 6.93 -7.37
CA TYR A 182 0.03 8.27 -7.87
C TYR A 182 0.18 9.28 -6.74
N SER A 183 0.94 10.35 -6.97
CA SER A 183 1.30 11.35 -5.97
C SER A 183 1.24 12.74 -6.57
N SER A 184 0.02 13.21 -6.81
CA SER A 184 -0.25 14.59 -7.22
C SER A 184 -1.03 15.34 -6.14
N PRO A 185 -1.11 16.68 -6.21
CA PRO A 185 -1.95 17.46 -5.30
C PRO A 185 -3.44 17.08 -5.32
N SER A 186 -3.96 16.50 -6.42
CA SER A 186 -5.37 16.10 -6.52
C SER A 186 -5.67 14.72 -5.92
N ALA A 187 -4.67 13.84 -5.86
CA ALA A 187 -4.77 12.54 -5.20
C ALA A 187 -3.40 12.10 -4.65
N PRO A 188 -2.99 12.61 -3.47
CA PRO A 188 -1.66 12.37 -2.94
C PRO A 188 -1.56 11.00 -2.27
N GLY A 189 -1.03 10.01 -2.99
CA GLY A 189 -0.61 8.75 -2.37
C GLY A 189 -1.75 7.84 -1.91
N THR A 190 -2.92 7.91 -2.56
CA THR A 190 -4.13 7.13 -2.20
C THR A 190 -4.48 6.02 -3.19
N THR A 191 -3.76 5.94 -4.31
CA THR A 191 -3.93 4.88 -5.31
C THR A 191 -2.58 4.36 -5.79
N PHE A 192 -2.49 3.07 -6.07
CA PHE A 192 -1.33 2.50 -6.75
C PHE A 192 -1.74 1.48 -7.80
N GLU A 193 -0.89 1.30 -8.80
CA GLU A 193 -0.90 0.15 -9.70
C GLU A 193 0.44 -0.60 -9.58
N GLY A 194 0.44 -1.92 -9.71
CA GLY A 194 1.67 -2.70 -9.84
C GLY A 194 1.47 -4.04 -10.53
N SER A 195 2.53 -4.83 -10.56
CA SER A 195 2.49 -6.23 -11.01
C SER A 195 2.72 -7.18 -9.84
N LEU A 196 2.09 -8.35 -9.91
CA LEU A 196 2.31 -9.47 -8.99
C LEU A 196 2.49 -10.75 -9.80
N VAL A 197 3.55 -11.49 -9.51
CA VAL A 197 3.62 -12.92 -9.79
C VAL A 197 3.26 -13.65 -8.50
N PHE A 198 2.17 -14.41 -8.53
CA PHE A 198 1.67 -15.19 -7.41
C PHE A 198 1.88 -16.68 -7.67
N GLY A 199 2.20 -17.44 -6.64
CA GLY A 199 2.22 -18.91 -6.68
C GLY A 199 1.53 -19.50 -5.46
N ASP A 200 0.93 -20.67 -5.63
CA ASP A 200 0.25 -21.45 -4.57
C ASP A 200 0.96 -22.77 -4.22
N GLY A 201 2.23 -22.88 -4.64
CA GLY A 201 3.06 -24.07 -4.51
C GLY A 201 2.92 -25.10 -5.64
N ALA A 202 1.84 -25.05 -6.43
CA ALA A 202 1.63 -25.97 -7.57
C ALA A 202 1.79 -25.26 -8.92
N CYS A 203 1.51 -23.97 -8.99
CA CYS A 203 1.56 -23.19 -10.23
C CYS A 203 1.99 -21.74 -9.95
N THR A 204 2.01 -20.94 -11.02
CA THR A 204 2.14 -19.49 -10.95
C THR A 204 1.09 -18.77 -11.81
N ALA A 205 0.74 -17.55 -11.42
CA ALA A 205 -0.18 -16.65 -12.13
C ALA A 205 0.33 -15.21 -12.06
N GLU A 206 0.12 -14.45 -13.13
CA GLU A 206 0.48 -13.03 -13.16
C GLU A 206 -0.74 -12.11 -13.09
N TYR A 207 -0.63 -11.09 -12.27
CA TYR A 207 -1.68 -10.11 -12.03
C TYR A 207 -1.15 -8.68 -12.22
N ARG A 208 -2.01 -7.79 -12.71
CA ARG A 208 -1.98 -6.38 -12.36
C ARG A 208 -2.67 -6.19 -11.02
N VAL A 209 -2.12 -5.34 -10.18
CA VAL A 209 -2.61 -5.09 -8.82
C VAL A 209 -3.00 -3.63 -8.74
N LEU A 210 -4.23 -3.36 -8.33
CA LEU A 210 -4.73 -1.99 -8.11
C LEU A 210 -5.03 -1.81 -6.63
N GLY A 211 -4.48 -0.77 -6.01
CA GLY A 211 -4.71 -0.44 -4.61
C GLY A 211 -5.45 0.88 -4.43
N LEU A 212 -6.32 0.95 -3.43
CA LEU A 212 -7.06 2.13 -3.01
C LEU A 212 -7.02 2.32 -1.49
N SER A 213 -6.75 3.56 -1.08
CA SER A 213 -6.87 4.03 0.29
C SER A 213 -8.05 5.00 0.45
N PRO A 214 -8.72 5.03 1.62
CA PRO A 214 -8.59 4.09 2.73
C PRO A 214 -9.31 2.77 2.47
N ALA A 215 -9.04 1.75 3.29
CA ALA A 215 -9.84 0.53 3.27
C ALA A 215 -11.24 0.76 3.81
N VAL A 216 -12.23 0.77 2.92
CA VAL A 216 -13.64 0.96 3.26
C VAL A 216 -14.40 -0.36 3.04
N PRO A 217 -15.22 -0.82 4.00
CA PRO A 217 -16.06 -1.99 3.83
C PRO A 217 -17.32 -1.65 3.03
N CYS A 218 -17.91 -2.65 2.37
CA CYS A 218 -19.16 -2.51 1.63
C CYS A 218 -19.98 -3.80 1.68
N GLY A 219 -21.30 -3.67 1.54
CA GLY A 219 -22.19 -4.79 1.20
C GLY A 219 -22.53 -4.79 -0.29
N THR A 220 -22.60 -3.61 -0.91
CA THR A 220 -22.93 -3.41 -2.33
C THR A 220 -22.02 -2.37 -2.97
N THR A 221 -22.00 -2.34 -4.30
CA THR A 221 -21.25 -1.32 -5.05
C THR A 221 -21.79 0.10 -4.84
N ASP A 222 -23.09 0.25 -4.53
CA ASP A 222 -23.68 1.55 -4.26
C ASP A 222 -23.16 2.16 -2.96
N ASP A 223 -22.80 1.32 -1.98
CA ASP A 223 -22.16 1.77 -0.73
C ASP A 223 -20.87 2.54 -1.04
N CYS A 224 -20.07 2.04 -1.99
CA CYS A 224 -18.78 2.62 -2.37
C CYS A 224 -18.89 3.98 -3.08
N ARG A 225 -20.10 4.38 -3.49
CA ARG A 225 -20.37 5.68 -4.13
C ARG A 225 -20.81 6.75 -3.14
N ASN A 226 -20.90 6.40 -1.85
CA ASN A 226 -21.28 7.34 -0.82
C ASN A 226 -20.14 8.34 -0.56
N PRO A 227 -20.33 9.66 -0.81
CA PRO A 227 -19.28 10.66 -0.63
C PRO A 227 -18.85 10.81 0.83
N ALA A 228 -19.66 10.37 1.79
CA ALA A 228 -19.30 10.39 3.22
C ALA A 228 -18.17 9.41 3.58
N LEU A 229 -17.79 8.48 2.70
CA LEU A 229 -16.77 7.47 2.95
C LEU A 229 -15.34 7.96 2.65
N GLY A 230 -15.17 9.19 2.15
CA GLY A 230 -13.86 9.76 1.87
C GLY A 230 -13.12 9.12 0.68
N ILE A 231 -13.82 8.31 -0.12
CA ILE A 231 -13.31 7.82 -1.40
C ILE A 231 -13.37 8.96 -2.42
N ASN A 232 -12.30 9.15 -3.19
CA ASN A 232 -12.29 10.15 -4.26
C ASN A 232 -13.41 9.81 -5.28
N PRO A 233 -14.39 10.71 -5.51
CA PRO A 233 -15.54 10.45 -6.38
C PRO A 233 -15.19 10.28 -7.87
N GLU A 234 -13.98 10.65 -8.28
CA GLU A 234 -13.48 10.45 -9.65
C GLU A 234 -13.00 9.00 -9.91
N LEU A 235 -12.84 8.21 -8.86
CA LEU A 235 -12.41 6.82 -8.96
C LEU A 235 -13.60 5.90 -9.23
N ASP A 236 -13.45 5.02 -10.22
CA ASP A 236 -14.42 3.94 -10.42
C ASP A 236 -14.13 2.80 -9.43
N VAL A 237 -15.01 2.66 -8.44
CA VAL A 237 -14.90 1.70 -7.35
C VAL A 237 -16.09 0.75 -7.33
N VAL A 238 -15.82 -0.51 -7.00
CA VAL A 238 -16.83 -1.57 -6.91
C VAL A 238 -16.64 -2.35 -5.62
N CYS A 239 -17.71 -2.97 -5.13
CA CYS A 239 -17.63 -3.80 -3.94
C CYS A 239 -17.09 -5.20 -4.29
N LEU A 240 -15.87 -5.52 -3.85
CA LEU A 240 -15.24 -6.83 -4.03
C LEU A 240 -14.90 -7.41 -2.66
N ASN A 241 -15.34 -8.65 -2.39
CA ASN A 241 -15.07 -9.37 -1.14
C ASN A 241 -15.35 -8.52 0.13
N GLY A 242 -16.40 -7.69 0.08
CA GLY A 242 -16.79 -6.82 1.20
C GLY A 242 -15.96 -5.54 1.35
N GLY A 243 -15.14 -5.19 0.36
CA GLY A 243 -14.32 -3.98 0.33
C GLY A 243 -14.53 -3.12 -0.92
N CYS A 244 -14.51 -1.79 -0.76
CA CYS A 244 -14.55 -0.87 -1.89
C CYS A 244 -13.19 -0.84 -2.60
N SER A 245 -13.07 -1.61 -3.68
CA SER A 245 -11.83 -1.77 -4.44
C SER A 245 -11.91 -1.03 -5.77
N PRO A 246 -10.76 -0.68 -6.39
CA PRO A 246 -10.72 -0.21 -7.76
C PRO A 246 -11.45 -1.17 -8.70
N ASN A 247 -12.24 -0.65 -9.63
CA ASN A 247 -12.94 -1.48 -10.60
C ASN A 247 -11.95 -2.24 -11.50
N PRO A 248 -11.89 -3.59 -11.45
CA PRO A 248 -10.96 -4.39 -12.25
C PRO A 248 -11.16 -4.22 -13.76
N ALA A 249 -12.36 -3.82 -14.19
CA ALA A 249 -12.69 -3.61 -15.59
C ALA A 249 -12.20 -2.25 -16.14
N ARG A 250 -11.69 -1.35 -15.29
CA ARG A 250 -11.23 -0.02 -15.69
C ARG A 250 -9.84 0.27 -15.14
N ALA A 251 -8.97 0.82 -15.98
CA ALA A 251 -7.70 1.39 -15.51
C ALA A 251 -7.96 2.67 -14.71
N PHE A 252 -7.10 2.98 -13.74
CA PHE A 252 -7.11 4.29 -13.09
C PHE A 252 -6.97 5.39 -14.14
N PRO A 253 -7.82 6.42 -14.13
CA PRO A 253 -7.79 7.48 -15.14
C PRO A 253 -6.48 8.27 -15.10
N PHE A 254 -5.80 8.31 -13.95
CA PHE A 254 -4.60 9.11 -13.70
C PHE A 254 -3.27 8.36 -13.97
N LEU A 255 -3.31 7.08 -14.31
CA LEU A 255 -2.12 6.25 -14.61
C LEU A 255 -2.03 5.85 -16.09
N LYS A 256 -2.64 6.64 -16.98
CA LYS A 256 -2.63 6.43 -18.45
C LYS A 256 -1.51 7.19 -19.13
#